data_AF-A0A7M3LSF7-F1
#
_entry.id   AF-A0A7M3LSF7-F1
#
_cell.length_a   1.000
_cell.length_b   1.000
_cell.length_c   1.000
_cell.angle_alpha   90.00
_cell.angle_beta   90.00
_cell.angle_gamma   90.00
#
_symmetry.space_group_name_H-M   'P 1'
#
loop_
_entity.id
_entity.type
_entity.pdbx_description
1 polymer ?
#
loop_
_entity_poly.entity_id
_entity_poly.type
_entity_poly.pdbx_seq_one_letter_code
_entity_poly.pdbx_strand_id
1 'polypeptide(L)' 'LLACVLTGLGVTSLSMGATAIPYVRATLANHTLAQCERAAAAARATDTADEARRAAQAVLSEEG' A
#
# COMPACT_ATOMS: atom_id res chain seq x y z
N LEU A 1 -1.01 1.47 4.33
CA LEU A 1 -1.15 1.98 2.96
C LEU A 1 0.17 2.02 2.18
N LEU A 2 1.14 2.87 2.55
CA LEU A 2 2.40 3.04 1.78
C LEU A 2 3.17 1.72 1.61
N ALA A 3 3.27 0.90 2.65
CA ALA A 3 3.86 -0.43 2.55
C ALA A 3 3.18 -1.30 1.49
N CYS A 4 1.84 -1.37 1.49
CA CYS A 4 1.05 -2.12 0.51
C CYS A 4 1.30 -1.60 -0.91
N VAL A 5 1.26 -0.28 -1.12
CA VAL A 5 1.50 0.33 -2.45
C VAL A 5 2.91 0.01 -2.94
N LEU A 6 3.94 0.16 -2.09
CA LEU A 6 5.32 -0.15 -2.46
C LEU A 6 5.49 -1.65 -2.78
N THR A 7 4.90 -2.54 -1.98
CA THR A 7 4.89 -3.98 -2.26
C THR A 7 4.18 -4.30 -3.58
N GLY A 8 3.05 -3.67 -3.87
CA GLY A 8 2.33 -3.82 -5.14
C GLY A 8 3.07 -3.25 -6.36
N LEU A 9 3.99 -2.32 -6.15
CA LEU A 9 4.92 -1.83 -7.19
C LEU A 9 6.10 -2.80 -7.42
N GLY A 10 6.22 -3.86 -6.63
CA GLY A 10 7.31 -4.85 -6.72
C GLY A 10 8.48 -4.59 -5.77
N VAL A 11 8.34 -3.69 -4.80
CA VAL A 11 9.38 -3.47 -3.79
C VAL A 11 9.46 -4.69 -2.86
N THR A 12 10.60 -5.37 -2.86
CA THR A 12 10.86 -6.56 -2.04
C THR A 12 11.58 -6.25 -0.72
N SER A 13 12.06 -5.01 -0.55
CA SER A 13 12.75 -4.57 0.67
C SER A 13 12.32 -3.15 1.08
N LEU A 14 11.90 -3.00 2.33
CA LEU A 14 11.47 -1.73 2.93
C LEU A 14 12.41 -1.36 4.08
N SER A 15 13.03 -0.19 4.01
CA SER A 15 13.85 0.37 5.10
C SER A 15 13.01 1.34 5.94
N MET A 16 13.10 1.22 7.27
CA MET A 16 12.33 2.03 8.22
C MET A 16 12.94 1.96 9.63
N GLY A 17 12.51 2.85 10.53
CA GLY A 17 12.83 2.75 11.95
C GLY A 17 12.27 1.47 12.58
N ALA A 18 13.01 0.84 13.50
CA ALA A 18 12.62 -0.44 14.10
C ALA A 18 11.23 -0.45 14.76
N THR A 19 10.79 0.70 15.26
CA THR A 19 9.45 0.89 15.86
C THR A 19 8.31 0.78 14.86
N ALA A 20 8.55 1.04 13.57
CA ALA A 20 7.54 0.98 12.52
C ALA A 20 7.33 -0.45 11.98
N ILE A 21 8.28 -1.36 12.19
CA ILE A 21 8.25 -2.74 11.71
C ILE A 21 6.96 -3.49 12.12
N PRO A 22 6.57 -3.57 13.40
CA PRO A 22 5.37 -4.32 13.79
C PRO A 22 4.10 -3.76 13.15
N TYR A 23 3.99 -2.43 13.05
CA TYR A 23 2.86 -1.77 12.41
C TYR A 23 2.79 -2.07 10.90
N VAL A 24 3.93 -2.02 10.20
CA VAL A 24 3.99 -2.35 8.78
C VAL A 24 3.67 -3.82 8.53
N ARG A 25 4.19 -4.74 9.34
CA ARG A 25 3.87 -6.17 9.23
C ARG A 25 2.38 -6.44 9.45
N ALA A 26 1.77 -5.83 10.47
CA ALA A 26 0.33 -5.97 10.71
C ALA A 26 -0.50 -5.43 9.54
N THR A 27 -0.11 -4.26 9.00
CA THR A 27 -0.78 -3.68 7.83
C THR A 27 -0.70 -4.60 6.62
N LEU A 28 0.49 -5.15 6.32
CA LEU A 28 0.67 -6.07 5.20
C LEU A 28 -0.02 -7.42 5.44
N ALA A 29 -0.12 -7.89 6.68
CA ALA A 29 -0.82 -9.13 7.00
C ALA A 29 -2.34 -9.03 6.80
N ASN A 30 -2.92 -7.82 6.92
CA ASN A 30 -4.34 -7.57 6.69
C ASN A 30 -4.72 -7.44 5.21
N HIS A 31 -3.74 -7.41 4.30
CA HIS A 31 -4.00 -7.23 2.87
C HIS A 31 -3.30 -8.31 2.05
N THR A 32 -3.97 -8.79 1.00
CA THR A 32 -3.36 -9.72 0.05
C THR A 32 -2.42 -8.99 -0.91
N LEU A 33 -1.50 -9.73 -1.54
CA LEU A 33 -0.63 -9.17 -2.58
C LEU A 33 -1.45 -8.59 -3.75
N ALA A 34 -2.53 -9.27 -4.16
CA ALA A 34 -3.42 -8.79 -5.21
C ALA A 34 -4.11 -7.46 -4.86
N GLN A 35 -4.46 -7.25 -3.57
CA GLN A 35 -4.98 -5.95 -3.10
C GLN A 35 -3.89 -4.87 -3.13
N CYS A 36 -2.67 -5.21 -2.75
CA CYS A 36 -1.52 -4.30 -2.82
C CYS A 36 -1.23 -3.86 -4.27
N GLU A 37 -1.28 -4.79 -5.23
CA GLU A 37 -1.12 -4.53 -6.67
C GLU A 37 -2.25 -3.64 -7.21
N ARG A 38 -3.51 -3.91 -6.86
CA ARG A 38 -4.63 -3.04 -7.25
C ARG A 38 -4.48 -1.63 -6.68
N ALA A 39 -4.07 -1.50 -5.42
CA ALA A 39 -3.84 -0.20 -4.79
C ALA A 39 -2.70 0.57 -5.47
N ALA A 40 -1.63 -0.13 -5.87
CA ALA A 40 -0.52 0.44 -6.63
C ALA A 40 -0.95 0.89 -8.04
N ALA A 41 -1.77 0.10 -8.73
CA ALA A 41 -2.31 0.46 -10.04
C ALA A 41 -3.22 1.70 -9.94
N ALA A 42 -4.11 1.76 -8.95
CA ALA A 42 -4.97 2.91 -8.70
C ALA A 42 -4.16 4.18 -8.38
N ALA A 43 -3.10 4.07 -7.57
CA ALA A 43 -2.20 5.18 -7.28
C ALA A 43 -1.42 5.67 -8.52
N ARG A 44 -1.04 4.77 -9.44
CA ARG A 44 -0.35 5.15 -10.69
C ARG A 44 -1.29 5.77 -11.74
N ALA A 45 -2.59 5.58 -11.60
CA ALA A 45 -3.59 6.09 -12.54
C ALA A 45 -3.99 7.55 -12.29
N THR A 46 -3.48 8.17 -11.23
CA THR A 46 -3.80 9.55 -10.83
C THR A 46 -2.63 10.50 -11.09
N ASP A 47 -2.93 11.77 -11.29
CA ASP A 47 -1.94 12.78 -11.69
C ASP A 47 -1.28 13.48 -10.49
N THR A 48 -1.85 13.37 -9.29
CA THR A 48 -1.34 14.04 -8.09
C THR A 48 -1.09 13.09 -6.92
N ALA A 49 -0.19 13.48 -6.01
CA ALA A 49 0.13 12.67 -4.83
C ALA A 49 -1.05 12.51 -3.86
N ASP A 50 -1.94 13.52 -3.76
CA ASP A 50 -3.14 13.44 -2.90
C ASP A 50 -4.14 12.43 -3.48
N GLU A 51 -4.41 12.53 -4.79
CA GLU A 51 -5.29 11.60 -5.49
C GLU A 51 -4.76 10.17 -5.44
N ALA A 52 -3.45 9.98 -5.64
CA ALA A 52 -2.81 8.66 -5.56
C ALA A 52 -3.04 8.01 -4.20
N ARG A 53 -2.89 8.80 -3.12
CA ARG A 53 -3.10 8.33 -1.75
C ARG A 53 -4.56 7.95 -1.51
N ARG A 54 -5.50 8.77 -1.99
CA ARG A 54 -6.95 8.51 -1.83
C ARG A 54 -7.40 7.31 -2.66
N ALA A 55 -6.90 7.17 -3.89
CA ALA A 55 -7.20 6.04 -4.77
C ALA A 55 -6.70 4.72 -4.18
N ALA A 56 -5.44 4.68 -3.72
CA ALA A 56 -4.93 3.50 -3.01
C ALA A 56 -5.70 3.20 -1.72
N GLN A 57 -6.14 4.23 -0.99
CA GLN A 57 -6.92 4.06 0.24
C GLN A 57 -8.31 3.50 -0.04
N ALA A 58 -8.98 3.96 -1.09
CA ALA A 58 -10.26 3.40 -1.51
C ALA A 58 -10.12 1.89 -1.76
N VAL A 59 -9.17 1.47 -2.60
CA VAL A 59 -8.94 0.05 -2.91
C VAL A 59 -8.68 -0.80 -1.67
N LEU A 60 -7.90 -0.30 -0.71
CA LEU A 60 -7.56 -1.04 0.51
C LEU A 60 -8.65 -1.00 1.59
N SER A 61 -9.64 -0.11 1.46
CA SER A 61 -10.76 0.03 2.42
C SER A 61 -12.04 -0.65 1.94
N GLU A 62 -12.14 -1.00 0.66
CA GLU A 62 -13.34 -1.63 0.06
C GLU A 62 -13.52 -3.12 0.40
N GLU A 63 -12.57 -3.73 1.13
CA GLU A 63 -12.64 -5.14 1.54
C GLU A 63 -12.19 -5.33 3.00
N GLY A 64 -12.84 -4.64 3.92
CA GLY A 64 -12.71 -4.79 5.37
C GLY A 64 -13.96 -5.41 5.99
#